data_AF-K8EIR2-F1
#
_entry.id   AF-K8EIR2-F1
#
_cell.length_a   1.000
_cell.length_b   1.000
_cell.length_c   1.000
_cell.angle_alpha   90.00
_cell.angle_beta   90.00
_cell.angle_gamma   90.00
#
_symmetry.space_group_name_H-M   'P 1'
#
loop_
_entity.id
_entity.type
_entity.pdbx_description
1 polymer ?
#
loop_
_entity_poly.entity_id
_entity_poly.type
_entity_poly.pdbx_seq_one_letter_code
_entity_poly.pdbx_strand_id
1 'polypeptide(L)'
;MDIPLKHQSGTAPGGENANKKAQKEAQKIKEMHDAQLRLAIAARERQKERQAKLLAELEKGGANGDDAHAVSREMLEKMIKECAPGETFDEDVKTALLQLADDFVEEVAMQSHKLAKLRNADVIDVKDVALHLEREWDIVVPGTSGEELKPYKRPQKPGTQTQREAKVRKSMARAVEAKILLEKERRREERRMAKLQRQAQAGASGQKEEESESDDSSSDEE
;
A
#
# COMPACT_ATOMS: atom_id res chain seq x y z
N MET A 1 -103.25 11.29 -7.10
CA MET A 1 -103.34 9.83 -6.98
C MET A 1 -101.96 9.27 -7.29
N ASP A 2 -101.45 8.43 -6.39
CA ASP A 2 -100.39 7.43 -6.56
C ASP A 2 -98.89 7.83 -6.57
N ILE A 3 -98.23 7.37 -5.49
CA ILE A 3 -96.80 7.06 -5.27
C ILE A 3 -96.55 5.70 -6.00
N PRO A 4 -95.36 5.24 -6.52
CA PRO A 4 -94.05 5.25 -5.83
C PRO A 4 -92.72 5.05 -6.65
N LEU A 5 -91.57 4.93 -5.92
CA LEU A 5 -90.23 4.36 -6.26
C LEU A 5 -89.34 5.20 -7.21
N LYS A 6 -88.02 5.39 -7.04
CA LYS A 6 -86.90 4.57 -6.54
C LYS A 6 -85.67 5.53 -6.55
N HIS A 7 -84.78 5.59 -5.57
CA HIS A 7 -83.58 4.75 -5.53
C HIS A 7 -82.82 4.99 -4.22
N GLN A 8 -82.60 3.92 -3.46
CA GLN A 8 -81.47 3.81 -2.56
C GLN A 8 -80.27 3.24 -3.34
N SER A 9 -79.14 3.94 -3.23
CA SER A 9 -77.80 3.40 -3.15
C SER A 9 -77.05 4.40 -2.26
N GLY A 10 -76.59 4.10 -1.04
CA GLY A 10 -75.96 2.87 -0.61
C GLY A 10 -74.45 2.97 -0.80
N THR A 11 -73.79 3.92 -0.13
CA THR A 11 -72.32 3.94 0.04
C THR A 11 -72.00 3.89 1.53
N ALA A 12 -71.35 2.78 1.93
CA ALA A 12 -71.09 2.40 3.31
C ALA A 12 -70.13 3.35 4.07
N PRO A 13 -70.31 3.53 5.39
CA PRO A 13 -69.44 4.34 6.22
C PRO A 13 -68.24 3.50 6.71
N GLY A 14 -67.13 3.47 5.96
CA GLY A 14 -65.94 2.66 6.34
C GLY A 14 -64.58 3.35 6.27
N GLY A 15 -64.45 4.47 5.53
CA GLY A 15 -63.12 5.04 5.20
C GLY A 15 -62.51 6.00 6.24
N GLU A 16 -63.33 6.64 7.07
CA GLU A 16 -62.86 7.78 7.88
C GLU A 16 -62.10 7.34 9.15
N ASN A 17 -62.49 6.21 9.75
CA ASN A 17 -61.83 5.67 10.95
C ASN A 17 -60.50 4.96 10.62
N ALA A 18 -60.39 4.34 9.44
CA ALA A 18 -59.15 3.73 8.98
C ALA A 18 -58.06 4.78 8.72
N ASN A 19 -58.44 5.93 8.15
CA ASN A 19 -57.51 7.03 7.86
C ASN A 19 -56.97 7.71 9.14
N LYS A 20 -57.84 7.92 10.15
CA LYS A 20 -57.44 8.43 11.48
C LYS A 20 -56.54 7.45 12.24
N LYS A 21 -56.78 6.14 12.10
CA LYS A 21 -55.94 5.08 12.71
C LYS A 21 -54.55 5.02 12.04
N ALA A 22 -54.51 5.05 10.71
CA ALA A 22 -53.26 5.06 9.95
C ALA A 22 -52.42 6.32 10.22
N GLN A 23 -53.04 7.49 10.38
CA GLN A 23 -52.34 8.72 10.76
C GLN A 23 -51.75 8.64 12.18
N LYS A 24 -52.50 8.10 13.16
CA LYS A 24 -51.98 7.90 14.52
C LYS A 24 -50.83 6.88 14.55
N GLU A 25 -50.91 5.83 13.74
CA GLU A 25 -49.85 4.82 13.62
C GLU A 25 -48.59 5.42 12.97
N ALA A 26 -48.74 6.21 11.91
CA ALA A 26 -47.63 6.94 11.28
C ALA A 26 -46.99 7.98 12.23
N GLN A 27 -47.79 8.69 13.02
CA GLN A 27 -47.29 9.59 14.07
C GLN A 27 -46.50 8.82 15.12
N LYS A 28 -47.02 7.67 15.58
CA LYS A 28 -46.34 6.81 16.55
C LYS A 28 -45.02 6.24 16.02
N ILE A 29 -44.94 5.93 14.72
CA ILE A 29 -43.71 5.50 14.07
C ILE A 29 -42.68 6.63 14.01
N LYS A 30 -43.09 7.85 13.63
CA LYS A 30 -42.20 9.03 13.63
C LYS A 30 -41.68 9.34 15.03
N GLU A 31 -42.56 9.31 16.03
CA GLU A 31 -42.22 9.56 17.41
C GLU A 31 -41.29 8.48 17.98
N MET A 32 -41.48 7.21 17.61
CA MET A 32 -40.57 6.12 17.96
C MET A 32 -39.19 6.29 17.32
N HIS A 33 -39.13 6.67 16.05
CA HIS A 33 -37.87 6.93 15.35
C HIS A 33 -37.11 8.11 15.96
N ASP A 34 -37.81 9.19 16.31
CA ASP A 34 -37.22 10.35 17.00
C ASP A 34 -36.77 10.00 18.42
N ALA A 35 -37.51 9.14 19.12
CA ALA A 35 -37.10 8.60 20.43
C ALA A 35 -35.84 7.72 20.30
N GLN A 36 -35.74 6.89 19.26
CA GLN A 36 -34.55 6.09 18.96
C GLN A 36 -33.35 6.99 18.63
N LEU A 37 -33.55 8.05 17.84
CA LEU A 37 -32.51 9.04 17.54
C LEU A 37 -32.00 9.75 18.80
N ARG A 38 -32.90 10.19 19.68
CA ARG A 38 -32.52 10.82 20.97
C ARG A 38 -31.73 9.86 21.86
N LEU A 39 -32.16 8.60 21.96
CA LEU A 39 -31.43 7.56 22.70
C LEU A 39 -30.04 7.30 22.12
N ALA A 40 -29.91 7.23 20.79
CA ALA A 40 -28.64 7.03 20.12
C ALA A 40 -27.67 8.20 20.33
N ILE A 41 -28.17 9.44 20.28
CA ILE A 41 -27.38 10.65 20.56
C ILE A 41 -26.92 10.65 22.03
N ALA A 42 -27.83 10.39 22.97
CA ALA A 42 -27.52 10.34 24.39
C ALA A 42 -26.52 9.21 24.73
N ALA A 43 -26.60 8.07 24.06
CA ALA A 43 -25.62 6.98 24.23
C ALA A 43 -24.23 7.38 23.73
N ARG A 44 -24.16 8.10 22.60
CA ARG A 44 -22.89 8.61 22.05
C ARG A 44 -22.28 9.70 22.93
N GLU A 45 -23.10 10.58 23.51
CA GLU A 45 -22.65 11.57 24.48
C GLU A 45 -22.14 10.91 25.76
N ARG A 46 -22.85 9.92 26.31
CA ARG A 46 -22.35 9.15 27.47
C ARG A 46 -21.02 8.47 27.20
N GLN A 47 -20.80 7.95 25.99
CA GLN A 47 -19.49 7.43 25.60
C GLN A 47 -18.43 8.53 25.53
N LYS A 48 -18.73 9.69 24.93
CA LYS A 48 -17.81 10.84 24.90
C LYS A 48 -17.50 11.37 26.30
N GLU A 49 -18.48 11.49 27.18
CA GLU A 49 -18.30 11.90 28.57
C GLU A 49 -17.45 10.89 29.33
N ARG A 50 -17.69 9.59 29.12
CA ARG A 50 -16.86 8.53 29.72
C ARG A 50 -15.41 8.62 29.24
N GLN A 51 -15.20 8.89 27.95
CA GLN A 51 -13.86 9.12 27.39
C GLN A 51 -13.22 10.40 27.95
N ALA A 52 -13.96 11.51 28.01
CA ALA A 52 -13.48 12.79 28.53
C ALA A 52 -13.15 12.72 30.02
N LYS A 53 -13.93 11.98 30.81
CA LYS A 53 -13.65 11.75 32.23
C LYS A 53 -12.35 10.95 32.43
N LEU A 54 -12.12 9.92 31.63
CA LEU A 54 -10.87 9.15 31.66
C LEU A 54 -9.67 10.02 31.25
N LEU A 55 -9.82 10.88 30.23
CA LEU A 55 -8.78 11.84 29.84
C LEU A 55 -8.47 12.83 30.97
N ALA A 56 -9.48 13.40 31.63
CA ALA A 56 -9.29 14.32 32.74
C ALA A 56 -8.69 13.65 34.00
N GLU A 57 -8.96 12.36 34.22
CA GLU A 57 -8.30 11.58 35.29
C GLU A 57 -6.83 11.30 34.96
N LEU A 58 -6.48 11.08 33.69
CA LEU A 58 -5.10 10.93 33.23
C LEU A 58 -4.31 12.25 33.35
N GLU A 59 -4.90 13.39 32.97
CA GLU A 59 -4.26 14.71 33.08
C GLU A 59 -3.93 15.08 34.54
N LYS A 60 -4.73 14.61 35.51
CA LYS A 60 -4.45 14.81 36.93
C LYS A 60 -3.24 14.02 37.45
N GLY A 61 -2.76 13.03 36.70
CA GLY A 61 -1.61 12.21 37.07
C GLY A 61 -0.24 12.88 36.91
N GLY A 62 -0.14 14.06 36.30
CA GLY A 62 1.14 14.71 35.94
C GLY A 62 1.59 15.86 36.83
N ALA A 63 1.04 16.04 38.03
CA ALA A 63 1.21 17.27 38.81
C ALA A 63 2.57 17.46 39.54
N ASN A 64 3.55 16.58 39.33
CA ASN A 64 4.90 16.73 39.91
C ASN A 64 5.88 17.10 38.79
N GLY A 65 6.22 18.39 38.72
CA GLY A 65 6.98 19.01 37.61
C GLY A 65 8.41 18.52 37.39
N ASP A 66 8.92 17.58 38.20
CA ASP A 66 10.23 16.92 37.99
C ASP A 66 10.09 15.41 37.65
N ASP A 67 8.88 14.83 37.82
CA ASP A 67 8.56 13.41 37.64
C ASP A 67 7.53 13.17 36.50
N ALA A 68 7.20 14.21 35.72
CA ALA A 68 6.20 14.11 34.66
C ALA A 68 6.72 13.47 33.35
N HIS A 69 8.03 13.27 33.26
CA HIS A 69 8.68 12.64 32.11
C HIS A 69 8.53 11.11 32.16
N ALA A 70 8.52 10.47 30.99
CA ALA A 70 8.48 9.02 30.83
C ALA A 70 9.68 8.31 31.48
N VAL A 71 10.79 9.03 31.67
CA VAL A 71 12.00 8.56 32.33
C VAL A 71 12.39 9.56 33.41
N SER A 72 12.70 9.08 34.62
CA SER A 72 13.17 9.96 35.69
C SER A 72 14.60 10.45 35.42
N ARG A 73 14.94 11.61 35.97
CA ARG A 73 16.30 12.17 35.85
C ARG A 73 17.38 11.23 36.40
N GLU A 74 17.10 10.53 37.50
CA GLU A 74 18.00 9.54 38.08
C GLU A 74 18.25 8.36 37.12
N MET A 75 17.20 7.87 36.44
CA MET A 75 17.31 6.79 35.47
C MET A 75 18.10 7.24 34.23
N LEU A 76 17.86 8.46 33.75
CA LEU A 76 18.65 9.04 32.66
C LEU A 76 20.14 9.10 33.00
N GLU A 77 20.50 9.54 34.21
CA GLU A 77 21.89 9.59 34.64
C GLU A 77 22.53 8.19 34.72
N LYS A 78 21.77 7.19 35.15
CA LYS A 78 22.22 5.80 35.14
C LYS A 78 22.48 5.31 33.70
N MET A 79 21.56 5.60 32.78
CA MET A 79 21.71 5.24 31.36
C MET A 79 22.91 5.93 30.72
N ILE A 80 23.15 7.21 31.02
CA ILE A 80 24.33 7.93 30.52
C ILE A 80 25.62 7.26 30.99
N LYS A 81 25.71 6.88 32.28
CA LYS A 81 26.88 6.19 32.83
C LYS A 81 27.14 4.82 32.20
N GLU A 82 26.08 4.11 31.82
CA GLU A 82 26.17 2.79 31.16
C GLU A 82 26.54 2.91 29.68
N CYS A 83 25.96 3.86 28.95
CA CYS A 83 26.17 4.03 27.51
C CYS A 83 27.45 4.82 27.17
N ALA A 84 27.77 5.84 27.96
CA ALA A 84 28.89 6.77 27.75
C ALA A 84 29.68 6.96 29.05
N PRO A 85 30.45 5.94 29.50
CA PRO A 85 31.20 6.02 30.74
C PRO A 85 32.26 7.12 30.67
N GLY A 86 32.21 8.06 31.61
CA GLY A 86 33.18 9.16 31.74
C GLY A 86 32.76 10.49 31.10
N GLU A 87 31.62 10.54 30.41
CA GLU A 87 31.05 11.78 29.90
C GLU A 87 30.04 12.38 30.90
N THR A 88 30.07 13.71 31.02
CA THR A 88 29.09 14.48 31.81
C THR A 88 28.28 15.35 30.86
N PHE A 89 26.96 15.24 30.94
CA PHE A 89 26.04 15.99 30.11
C PHE A 89 25.57 17.23 30.89
N ASP A 90 25.51 18.37 30.21
CA ASP A 90 24.96 19.60 30.78
C ASP A 90 23.46 19.48 31.03
N GLU A 91 22.93 20.28 31.96
CA GLU A 91 21.53 20.22 32.38
C GLU A 91 20.53 20.51 31.23
N ASP A 92 20.89 21.40 30.31
CA ASP A 92 20.06 21.70 29.14
C ASP A 92 19.96 20.49 28.19
N VAL A 93 21.06 19.73 28.03
CA VAL A 93 21.09 18.51 27.20
C VAL A 93 20.27 17.40 27.86
N LYS A 94 20.41 17.21 29.17
CA LYS A 94 19.58 16.25 29.92
C LYS A 94 18.08 16.58 29.75
N THR A 95 17.71 17.85 29.84
CA THR A 95 16.33 18.29 29.65
C THR A 95 15.82 18.01 28.23
N ALA A 96 16.65 18.25 27.21
CA ALA A 96 16.31 17.91 25.83
C ALA A 96 16.14 16.39 25.61
N LEU A 97 16.97 15.56 26.26
CA LEU A 97 16.84 14.10 26.20
C LEU A 97 15.57 13.59 26.90
N LEU A 98 15.17 14.20 28.03
CA LEU A 98 13.92 13.89 28.71
C LEU A 98 12.71 14.21 27.82
N GLN A 99 12.71 15.38 27.17
CA GLN A 99 11.65 15.73 26.23
C GLN A 99 11.59 14.77 25.04
N LEU A 100 12.75 14.38 24.50
CA LEU A 100 12.79 13.41 23.41
C LEU A 100 12.23 12.04 23.82
N ALA A 101 12.45 11.63 25.07
CA ALA A 101 11.89 10.40 25.60
C ALA A 101 10.35 10.47 25.71
N ASP A 102 9.80 11.61 26.10
CA ASP A 102 8.36 11.83 26.13
C ASP A 102 7.77 11.79 24.72
N ASP A 103 8.36 12.52 23.79
CA ASP A 103 7.92 12.57 22.39
C ASP A 103 7.95 11.16 21.77
N PHE A 104 9.00 10.37 22.07
CA PHE A 104 9.11 8.98 21.65
C PHE A 104 7.95 8.12 22.19
N VAL A 105 7.64 8.23 23.49
CA VAL A 105 6.55 7.46 24.10
C VAL A 105 5.19 7.87 23.53
N GLU A 106 4.97 9.18 23.33
CA GLU A 106 3.75 9.68 22.72
C GLU A 106 3.58 9.17 21.29
N GLU A 107 4.65 9.23 20.48
CA GLU A 107 4.64 8.72 19.11
C GLU A 107 4.33 7.22 19.08
N VAL A 108 5.07 6.42 19.85
CA VAL A 108 4.90 4.97 19.89
C VAL A 108 3.49 4.61 20.37
N ALA A 109 2.98 5.28 21.40
CA ALA A 109 1.62 5.05 21.91
C ALA A 109 0.55 5.40 20.86
N MET A 110 0.69 6.54 20.17
CA MET A 110 -0.23 6.97 19.11
C MET A 110 -0.25 5.98 17.94
N GLN A 111 0.91 5.54 17.46
CA GLN A 111 0.99 4.62 16.33
C GLN A 111 0.49 3.22 16.71
N SER A 112 0.82 2.75 17.90
CA SER A 112 0.29 1.49 18.45
C SER A 112 -1.23 1.54 18.59
N HIS A 113 -1.79 2.68 19.01
CA HIS A 113 -3.24 2.88 19.05
C HIS A 113 -3.88 2.79 17.66
N LYS A 114 -3.25 3.40 16.63
CA LYS A 114 -3.73 3.29 15.24
C LYS A 114 -3.72 1.82 14.77
N LEU A 115 -2.67 1.06 15.09
CA LEU A 115 -2.57 -0.36 14.78
C LEU A 115 -3.67 -1.19 15.48
N ALA A 116 -3.92 -0.92 16.77
CA ALA A 116 -5.02 -1.55 17.52
C ALA A 116 -6.38 -1.28 16.85
N LYS A 117 -6.61 -0.06 16.35
CA LYS A 117 -7.83 0.28 15.63
C LYS A 117 -7.95 -0.41 14.26
N LEU A 118 -6.84 -0.65 13.56
CA LEU A 118 -6.84 -1.37 12.28
C LEU A 118 -7.25 -2.85 12.41
N ARG A 119 -7.02 -3.47 13.57
CA ARG A 119 -7.51 -4.82 13.90
C ARG A 119 -8.88 -4.81 14.60
N ASN A 120 -9.53 -3.65 14.68
CA ASN A 120 -10.80 -3.43 15.35
C ASN A 120 -10.78 -3.77 16.86
N ALA A 121 -9.64 -3.57 17.52
CA ALA A 121 -9.51 -3.71 18.96
C ALA A 121 -9.70 -2.39 19.70
N ASP A 122 -10.20 -2.47 20.93
CA ASP A 122 -10.38 -1.33 21.82
C ASP A 122 -9.25 -1.16 22.84
N VAL A 123 -8.33 -2.13 22.92
CA VAL A 123 -7.19 -2.14 23.83
C VAL A 123 -5.92 -2.34 23.00
N ILE A 124 -4.85 -1.60 23.31
CA ILE A 124 -3.53 -1.76 22.68
C ILE A 124 -2.91 -3.06 23.18
N ASP A 125 -2.49 -3.93 22.26
CA ASP A 125 -1.77 -5.16 22.58
C ASP A 125 -0.27 -4.97 22.38
N VAL A 126 0.53 -5.82 23.03
CA VAL A 126 2.00 -5.84 22.93
C VAL A 126 2.46 -5.97 21.46
N LYS A 127 1.69 -6.66 20.63
CA LYS A 127 1.96 -6.83 19.19
C LYS A 127 1.90 -5.51 18.41
N ASP A 128 1.02 -4.58 18.82
CA ASP A 128 0.90 -3.28 18.15
C ASP A 128 2.17 -2.45 18.38
N VAL A 129 2.65 -2.43 19.64
CA VAL A 129 3.87 -1.72 20.03
C VAL A 129 5.10 -2.35 19.37
N ALA A 130 5.24 -3.67 19.46
CA ALA A 130 6.37 -4.39 18.89
C ALA A 130 6.47 -4.19 17.38
N LEU A 131 5.35 -4.22 16.65
CA LEU A 131 5.32 -4.00 15.20
C LEU A 131 5.79 -2.59 14.82
N HIS A 132 5.39 -1.56 15.58
CA HIS A 132 5.79 -0.19 15.28
C HIS A 132 7.29 0.04 15.57
N LEU A 133 7.78 -0.48 16.70
CA LEU A 133 9.20 -0.42 17.05
C LEU A 133 10.09 -1.12 16.01
N GLU A 134 9.69 -2.30 15.53
CA GLU A 134 10.49 -3.02 14.53
C GLU A 134 10.50 -2.33 13.16
N ARG A 135 9.37 -1.73 12.74
CA ARG A 135 9.25 -1.14 11.39
C ARG A 135 9.78 0.28 11.26
N GLU A 136 9.58 1.11 12.27
CA GLU A 136 9.93 2.54 12.20
C GLU A 136 11.26 2.83 12.91
N TRP A 137 11.53 2.11 14.00
CA TRP A 137 12.69 2.36 14.86
C TRP A 137 13.81 1.33 14.70
N ASP A 138 13.59 0.24 13.96
CA ASP A 138 14.50 -0.92 13.86
C ASP A 138 14.87 -1.49 15.25
N ILE A 139 13.96 -1.37 16.22
CA ILE A 139 14.11 -1.89 17.58
C ILE A 139 13.35 -3.21 17.70
N VAL A 140 14.08 -4.29 17.98
CA VAL A 140 13.50 -5.62 18.21
C VAL A 140 13.51 -5.92 19.70
N VAL A 141 12.34 -6.06 20.29
CA VAL A 141 12.20 -6.43 21.70
C VAL A 141 12.27 -7.96 21.84
N PRO A 142 13.25 -8.52 22.57
CA PRO A 142 13.34 -9.96 22.76
C PRO A 142 12.10 -10.53 23.46
N GLY A 143 11.60 -11.66 22.97
CA GLY A 143 10.46 -12.37 23.59
C GLY A 143 9.07 -11.88 23.18
N THR A 144 8.94 -10.72 22.52
CA THR A 144 7.64 -10.25 21.99
C THR A 144 7.39 -10.67 20.54
N SER A 145 8.45 -10.98 19.79
CA SER A 145 8.40 -11.28 18.34
C SER A 145 7.99 -12.72 17.99
N GLY A 146 7.35 -13.45 18.92
CA GLY A 146 7.12 -14.90 18.80
C GLY A 146 6.11 -15.35 17.75
N GLU A 147 5.17 -14.49 17.33
CA GLU A 147 4.18 -14.82 16.32
C GLU A 147 3.86 -13.59 15.45
N GLU A 148 3.82 -13.77 14.13
CA GLU A 148 3.29 -12.86 13.09
C GLU A 148 4.23 -11.92 12.33
N LEU A 149 5.46 -11.65 12.77
CA LEU A 149 6.44 -10.97 11.91
C LEU A 149 7.12 -11.98 10.99
N LYS A 150 6.29 -12.63 10.17
CA LYS A 150 6.76 -13.50 9.10
C LYS A 150 7.67 -12.65 8.21
N PRO A 151 8.91 -13.08 7.92
CA PRO A 151 9.80 -12.37 7.02
C PRO A 151 9.01 -11.96 5.77
N TYR A 152 9.05 -10.67 5.42
CA TYR A 152 8.28 -10.12 4.32
C TYR A 152 8.41 -11.03 3.09
N LYS A 153 7.36 -11.81 2.84
CA LYS A 153 7.31 -12.67 1.67
C LYS A 153 6.85 -11.77 0.56
N ARG A 154 7.76 -11.44 -0.38
CA ARG A 154 7.40 -10.67 -1.58
C ARG A 154 6.08 -11.21 -2.10
N PRO A 155 5.02 -10.38 -2.17
CA PRO A 155 3.72 -10.85 -2.62
C PRO A 155 3.93 -11.51 -3.98
N GLN A 156 3.39 -12.72 -4.15
CA GLN A 156 3.47 -13.42 -5.41
C GLN A 156 2.96 -12.47 -6.50
N LYS A 157 3.80 -12.16 -7.48
CA LYS A 157 3.41 -11.26 -8.56
C LYS A 157 2.06 -11.74 -9.11
N PRO A 158 1.05 -10.87 -9.23
CA PRO A 158 -0.24 -11.28 -9.75
C PRO A 158 -0.04 -11.92 -11.13
N GLY A 159 -0.81 -12.97 -11.46
CA GLY A 159 -0.66 -13.73 -12.71
C GLY A 159 -0.74 -12.86 -13.98
N THR A 160 -1.37 -11.69 -13.87
CA THR A 160 -1.40 -10.67 -14.92
C THR A 160 -0.02 -10.04 -15.17
N GLN A 161 0.75 -9.76 -14.11
CA GLN A 161 2.08 -9.19 -14.20
C GLN A 161 3.07 -10.19 -14.79
N THR A 162 3.01 -11.45 -14.37
CA THR A 162 3.87 -12.51 -14.94
C THR A 162 3.54 -12.75 -16.42
N GLN A 163 2.26 -12.73 -16.80
CA GLN A 163 1.84 -12.85 -18.20
C GLN A 163 2.28 -11.64 -19.04
N ARG A 164 2.18 -10.41 -18.51
CA ARG A 164 2.68 -9.19 -19.18
C ARG A 164 4.19 -9.27 -19.39
N GLU A 165 4.94 -9.65 -18.36
CA GLU A 165 6.39 -9.84 -18.44
C GLU A 165 6.76 -10.92 -19.48
N ALA A 166 6.03 -12.04 -19.55
CA ALA A 166 6.26 -13.08 -20.55
C ALA A 166 6.00 -12.58 -21.99
N LYS A 167 4.93 -11.80 -22.20
CA LYS A 167 4.64 -11.17 -23.50
C LYS A 167 5.75 -10.20 -23.91
N VAL A 168 6.23 -9.36 -22.99
CA VAL A 168 7.36 -8.44 -23.24
C VAL A 168 8.64 -9.21 -23.54
N ARG A 169 8.99 -10.24 -22.77
CA ARG A 169 10.18 -11.07 -23.06
C ARG A 169 10.08 -11.71 -24.44
N LYS A 170 8.90 -12.22 -24.83
CA LYS A 170 8.67 -12.83 -26.13
C LYS A 170 8.76 -11.81 -27.28
N SER A 171 8.20 -10.61 -27.11
CA SER A 171 8.31 -9.56 -28.13
C SER A 171 9.76 -9.07 -28.27
N MET A 172 10.48 -8.93 -27.16
CA MET A 172 11.89 -8.55 -27.17
C MET A 172 12.76 -9.63 -27.84
N ALA A 173 12.52 -10.91 -27.53
CA ALA A 173 13.24 -12.02 -28.17
C ALA A 173 13.00 -12.05 -29.69
N ARG A 174 11.75 -11.89 -30.13
CA ARG A 174 11.42 -11.78 -31.56
C ARG A 174 12.08 -10.57 -32.23
N ALA A 175 12.12 -9.42 -31.55
CA ALA A 175 12.77 -8.23 -32.07
C ALA A 175 14.29 -8.42 -32.21
N VAL A 176 14.94 -9.10 -31.27
CA VAL A 176 16.36 -9.46 -31.36
C VAL A 176 16.60 -10.43 -32.51
N GLU A 177 15.77 -11.47 -32.64
CA GLU A 177 15.87 -12.45 -33.72
C GLU A 177 15.70 -11.79 -35.10
N ALA A 178 14.73 -10.89 -35.25
CA ALA A 178 14.52 -10.13 -36.48
C ALA A 178 15.73 -9.26 -36.84
N LYS A 179 16.34 -8.58 -35.85
CA LYS A 179 17.57 -7.80 -36.07
C LYS A 179 18.74 -8.67 -36.54
N ILE A 180 18.91 -9.85 -35.93
CA ILE A 180 19.95 -10.80 -36.32
C ILE A 180 19.74 -11.27 -37.76
N LEU A 181 18.48 -11.52 -38.15
CA LEU A 181 18.16 -11.99 -39.49
C LEU A 181 18.43 -10.92 -40.56
N LEU A 182 17.98 -9.68 -40.31
CA LEU A 182 18.25 -8.54 -41.18
C LEU A 182 19.75 -8.31 -41.38
N GLU A 183 20.54 -8.40 -40.31
CA GLU A 183 22.00 -8.27 -40.39
C GLU A 183 22.66 -9.39 -41.21
N LYS A 184 22.13 -10.62 -41.11
CA LYS A 184 22.58 -11.75 -41.94
C LYS A 184 22.23 -11.56 -43.41
N GLU A 185 21.06 -11.00 -43.73
CA GLU A 185 20.63 -10.71 -45.11
C GLU A 185 21.48 -9.60 -45.72
N ARG A 186 21.68 -8.49 -45.01
CA ARG A 186 22.59 -7.40 -45.40
C ARG A 186 23.97 -7.93 -45.78
N ARG A 187 24.56 -8.78 -44.93
CA ARG A 187 25.86 -9.41 -45.20
C ARG A 187 25.86 -10.34 -46.42
N ARG A 188 24.73 -11.01 -46.71
CA ARG A 188 24.59 -11.85 -47.93
C ARG A 188 24.51 -10.98 -49.18
N GLU A 189 23.75 -9.89 -49.14
CA GLU A 189 23.64 -8.96 -50.26
C GLU A 189 24.95 -8.24 -50.55
N GLU A 190 25.68 -7.80 -49.52
CA GLU A 190 27.02 -7.25 -49.67
C GLU A 190 27.96 -8.23 -50.37
N ARG A 191 27.93 -9.51 -49.99
CA ARG A 191 28.72 -10.56 -50.66
C ARG A 191 28.30 -10.74 -52.13
N ARG A 192 27.00 -10.67 -52.44
CA ARG A 192 26.49 -10.76 -53.82
C ARG A 192 26.94 -9.56 -54.65
N MET A 193 26.83 -8.35 -54.10
CA MET A 193 27.25 -7.11 -54.74
C MET A 193 28.76 -7.07 -54.95
N ALA A 194 29.55 -7.46 -53.96
CA ALA A 194 31.00 -7.57 -54.10
C ALA A 194 31.40 -8.58 -55.19
N LYS A 195 30.67 -9.70 -55.31
CA LYS A 195 30.88 -10.68 -56.38
C LYS A 195 30.57 -10.08 -57.76
N LEU A 196 29.45 -9.39 -57.91
CA LEU A 196 29.07 -8.71 -59.16
C LEU A 196 30.06 -7.59 -59.51
N GLN A 197 30.51 -6.82 -58.54
CA GLN A 197 31.51 -5.76 -58.73
C GLN A 197 32.85 -6.33 -59.17
N ARG A 198 33.31 -7.44 -58.57
CA ARG A 198 34.53 -8.14 -58.99
C ARG A 198 34.41 -8.68 -60.43
N GLN A 199 33.23 -9.19 -60.80
CA GLN A 199 32.98 -9.67 -62.16
C GLN A 199 32.96 -8.52 -63.18
N ALA A 200 32.38 -7.36 -62.83
CA ALA A 200 32.41 -6.17 -63.66
C ALA A 200 33.83 -5.59 -63.83
N GLN A 201 34.63 -5.59 -62.75
CA GLN A 201 36.04 -5.18 -62.80
C GLN A 201 36.89 -6.13 -63.65
N ALA A 202 36.66 -7.45 -63.55
CA ALA A 202 37.33 -8.45 -64.38
C ALA A 202 36.93 -8.35 -65.87
N GLY A 203 35.68 -7.97 -66.16
CA GLY A 203 35.23 -7.67 -67.53
C GLY A 203 35.82 -6.37 -68.08
N ALA A 204 36.08 -5.37 -67.22
CA ALA A 204 36.72 -4.11 -67.61
C ALA A 204 38.24 -4.23 -67.79
N SER A 205 38.90 -5.22 -67.17
CA SER A 205 40.32 -5.52 -67.38
C SER A 205 40.59 -6.42 -68.58
N GLY A 206 39.57 -7.00 -69.22
CA GLY A 206 39.71 -7.89 -70.38
C GLY A 206 39.95 -7.22 -71.74
N GLN A 207 40.32 -5.93 -71.79
CA GLN A 207 40.73 -5.22 -73.01
C GLN A 207 42.14 -4.62 -72.94
N LYS A 208 42.96 -5.01 -71.96
CA LYS A 208 44.40 -4.75 -71.98
C LYS A 208 45.12 -6.03 -71.63
N GLU A 209 46.15 -6.33 -72.42
CA GLU A 209 47.11 -7.44 -72.29
C GLU A 209 46.76 -8.68 -73.15
N GLU A 210 46.77 -8.47 -74.47
CA GLU A 210 47.60 -9.33 -75.33
C GLU A 210 49.06 -8.93 -75.08
N GLU A 211 49.86 -9.83 -74.52
CA GLU A 211 51.25 -10.11 -74.93
C GLU A 211 51.93 -11.10 -73.96
N SER A 212 52.76 -11.98 -74.54
CA SER A 212 53.71 -12.92 -73.94
C SER A 212 53.19 -14.30 -73.47
N GLU A 213 52.91 -15.13 -74.48
CA GLU A 213 53.74 -16.30 -74.81
C GLU A 213 54.88 -16.63 -73.81
N SER A 214 54.79 -17.78 -73.14
CA SER A 214 55.86 -18.79 -73.15
C SER A 214 55.34 -20.10 -72.57
N ASP A 215 55.37 -21.11 -73.44
CA ASP A 215 55.40 -22.54 -73.12
C ASP A 215 56.39 -22.81 -71.97
N ASP A 216 55.96 -23.62 -70.99
CA ASP A 216 56.80 -24.75 -70.61
C ASP A 216 55.93 -25.96 -70.26
N SER A 217 56.46 -27.09 -70.68
CA SER A 217 55.79 -28.35 -70.92
C SER A 217 55.83 -29.26 -69.70
N SER A 218 54.75 -30.05 -69.59
CA SER A 218 54.81 -31.50 -69.42
C SER A 218 54.87 -32.16 -68.02
N SER A 219 54.15 -33.28 -68.01
CA SER A 219 54.27 -34.53 -67.23
C SER A 219 53.44 -34.60 -65.95
N ASP A 220 52.29 -35.27 -65.92
CA ASP A 220 51.98 -36.72 -66.06
C ASP A 220 52.09 -37.52 -64.75
N GLU A 221 51.15 -38.48 -64.64
CA GLU A 221 51.06 -39.64 -63.73
C GLU A 221 50.55 -39.37 -62.31
N GLU A 222 49.66 -40.17 -61.70
CA GLU A 222 48.75 -41.28 -62.09
C GLU A 222 47.70 -41.38 -60.97
#